data_AF-V5GI18-F1
#
_entry.id   AF-V5GI18-F1
#
_cell.length_a   1.000
_cell.length_b   1.000
_cell.length_c   1.000
_cell.angle_alpha   90.00
_cell.angle_beta   90.00
_cell.angle_gamma   90.00
#
_symmetry.space_group_name_H-M   'P 1'
#
loop_
_entity.id
_entity.type
_entity.pdbx_description
1 polymer ?
#
loop_
_entity_poly.entity_id
_entity_poly.type
_entity_poly.pdbx_seq_one_letter_code
_entity_poly.pdbx_strand_id
1 'polypeptide(L)'
;HTILDLQTINARTRNTEYNPRRFHGVIMRLREPRTTALIFRSGKIVCTGARNEHDGLLASKKFARIIQKLGFNVQFANFKVQNLVATCDLRFPIKLQNLNMMHGQFSSYEPELFPGLVYRMIKPRLVLLIFVNGKIVFTGAKSR
;
A
#
# COMPACT_ATOMS: atom_id res chain seq x y z
N HIS A 1 -5.87 -18.36 -18.26
CA HIS A 1 -5.80 -17.95 -16.84
C HIS A 1 -5.20 -19.09 -16.03
N THR A 2 -4.05 -18.88 -15.38
CA THR A 2 -3.36 -19.91 -14.59
C THR A 2 -3.76 -19.77 -13.12
N ILE A 3 -4.36 -20.82 -12.56
CA ILE A 3 -4.69 -20.87 -11.12
C ILE A 3 -3.40 -21.21 -10.36
N LEU A 4 -3.11 -20.43 -9.32
CA LEU A 4 -1.93 -20.64 -8.49
C LEU A 4 -2.25 -21.55 -7.31
N ASP A 5 -1.45 -22.62 -7.15
CA ASP A 5 -1.42 -23.40 -5.92
C ASP A 5 -0.58 -22.67 -4.87
N LEU A 6 -1.28 -21.97 -3.98
CA LEU A 6 -0.69 -21.17 -2.91
C LEU A 6 0.08 -22.02 -1.89
N GLN A 7 -0.36 -23.25 -1.64
CA GLN A 7 0.29 -24.14 -0.70
C GLN A 7 1.64 -24.60 -1.26
N THR A 8 1.69 -24.94 -2.55
CA THR A 8 2.94 -25.26 -3.26
C THR A 8 3.89 -24.06 -3.28
N ILE A 9 3.39 -22.84 -3.54
CA ILE A 9 4.23 -21.63 -3.50
C ILE A 9 4.86 -21.45 -2.11
N ASN A 10 4.06 -21.55 -1.04
CA ASN A 10 4.54 -21.40 0.32
C ASN A 10 5.56 -22.48 0.70
N ALA A 11 5.28 -23.75 0.38
CA ALA A 11 6.18 -24.87 0.69
C ALA A 11 7.54 -24.76 -0.01
N ARG A 12 7.59 -24.16 -1.21
CA ARG A 12 8.81 -24.06 -2.03
C ARG A 12 9.56 -22.75 -1.88
N THR A 13 9.10 -21.81 -1.04
CA THR A 13 9.76 -20.51 -0.86
C THR A 13 9.97 -20.20 0.62
N ARG A 14 11.16 -19.71 0.98
CA ARG A 14 11.52 -19.45 2.39
C ARG A 14 11.02 -18.10 2.91
N ASN A 15 10.65 -17.20 2.00
CA ASN A 15 10.27 -15.81 2.27
C ASN A 15 8.75 -15.59 2.18
N THR A 16 7.97 -16.63 2.46
CA THR A 16 6.51 -16.62 2.37
C THR A 16 5.83 -17.03 3.67
N GLU A 17 4.61 -16.52 3.85
CA GLU A 17 3.67 -16.94 4.88
C GLU A 17 2.32 -17.23 4.24
N TYR A 18 1.72 -18.37 4.58
CA TYR A 18 0.40 -18.77 4.13
C TYR A 18 -0.41 -19.35 5.29
N ASN A 19 -1.49 -18.67 5.67
CA ASN A 19 -2.47 -19.16 6.63
C ASN A 19 -3.88 -18.80 6.11
N PRO A 20 -4.58 -19.73 5.42
CA PRO A 20 -5.87 -19.44 4.80
C PRO A 20 -6.98 -19.12 5.81
N ARG A 21 -6.82 -19.48 7.10
CA ARG A 21 -7.77 -19.07 8.16
C ARG A 21 -7.66 -17.60 8.51
N ARG A 22 -6.47 -17.00 8.31
CA ARG A 22 -6.19 -15.59 8.60
C ARG A 22 -6.29 -14.71 7.36
N PHE A 23 -5.81 -15.21 6.22
CA PHE A 23 -5.74 -14.46 4.98
C PHE A 23 -5.76 -15.39 3.76
N HIS A 24 -6.64 -15.11 2.81
CA HIS A 24 -6.84 -15.92 1.59
C HIS A 24 -5.79 -15.63 0.50
N GLY A 25 -4.51 -15.58 0.87
CA GLY A 25 -3.39 -15.31 -0.04
C GLY A 25 -2.04 -15.65 0.58
N VAL A 26 -1.01 -15.76 -0.25
CA VAL A 26 0.38 -15.90 0.20
C VAL A 26 0.98 -14.52 0.39
N ILE A 27 1.59 -14.27 1.53
CA ILE A 27 2.38 -13.07 1.79
C ILE A 27 3.83 -13.41 1.45
N MET A 28 4.42 -12.74 0.47
CA MET A 28 5.83 -12.91 0.08
C MET A 28 6.61 -11.62 0.32
N ARG A 29 7.83 -11.69 0.86
CA ARG A 29 8.66 -10.50 1.12
C ARG A 29 9.97 -10.50 0.36
N LEU A 30 10.34 -9.36 -0.21
CA LEU A 30 11.66 -9.12 -0.79
C LEU A 30 12.47 -8.18 0.09
N ARG A 31 13.79 -8.40 0.13
CA ARG A 31 14.73 -7.48 0.77
C ARG A 31 15.05 -6.28 -0.10
N GLU A 32 15.15 -6.49 -1.42
CA GLU A 32 15.58 -5.45 -2.37
C GLU A 32 14.83 -5.52 -3.72
N PRO A 33 14.03 -4.50 -4.07
CA PRO A 33 13.54 -3.43 -3.18
C PRO A 33 12.75 -4.01 -2.00
N ARG A 34 12.86 -3.38 -0.82
CA ARG A 34 12.16 -3.85 0.40
C ARG A 34 10.66 -3.72 0.21
N THR A 35 10.01 -4.83 -0.15
CA THR A 35 8.59 -4.83 -0.56
C THR A 35 7.90 -6.11 -0.09
N THR A 36 6.57 -6.05 -0.01
CA THR A 36 5.72 -7.20 0.31
C THR A 36 4.71 -7.38 -0.81
N ALA A 37 4.54 -8.61 -1.26
CA ALA A 37 3.50 -9.01 -2.19
C ALA A 37 2.43 -9.85 -1.49
N LEU A 38 1.18 -9.57 -1.80
CA LEU A 38 0.04 -10.43 -1.52
C LEU A 38 -0.31 -11.14 -2.83
N ILE A 39 -0.15 -12.46 -2.85
CA ILE A 39 -0.34 -13.31 -4.03
C ILE A 39 -1.62 -14.13 -3.84
N PHE A 40 -2.56 -13.99 -4.76
CA PHE A 40 -3.87 -14.65 -4.69
C PHE A 40 -3.93 -15.85 -5.65
N ARG A 41 -4.82 -16.80 -5.34
CA ARG A 41 -5.07 -17.99 -6.17
C ARG A 41 -5.44 -17.65 -7.63
N SER A 42 -6.03 -16.48 -7.85
CA SER A 42 -6.40 -15.96 -9.18
C SER A 42 -5.20 -15.48 -10.03
N GLY A 43 -3.99 -15.44 -9.47
CA GLY A 43 -2.81 -14.87 -10.12
C GLY A 43 -2.67 -13.36 -9.92
N LYS A 44 -3.62 -12.70 -9.26
CA LYS A 44 -3.48 -11.28 -8.88
C LYS A 44 -2.36 -11.15 -7.84
N ILE A 45 -1.51 -10.14 -8.03
CA ILE A 45 -0.45 -9.78 -7.09
C ILE A 45 -0.65 -8.32 -6.68
N VAL A 46 -0.65 -8.05 -5.37
CA VAL A 46 -0.65 -6.70 -4.82
C VAL A 46 0.70 -6.46 -4.16
N CYS A 47 1.48 -5.53 -4.71
CA CYS A 47 2.80 -5.16 -4.18
C CYS A 47 2.69 -3.87 -3.36
N THR A 48 3.28 -3.85 -2.17
CA THR A 48 3.34 -2.69 -1.26
C THR A 48 4.74 -2.48 -0.69
N GLY A 49 4.99 -1.27 -0.18
CA GLY A 49 6.26 -0.91 0.50
C GLY A 49 7.33 -0.30 -0.41
N ALA A 50 7.10 -0.22 -1.72
CA ALA A 50 8.01 0.47 -2.64
C ALA A 50 8.02 2.00 -2.37
N ARG A 51 9.18 2.64 -2.48
CA ARG A 51 9.36 4.09 -2.25
C ARG A 51 9.07 4.95 -3.47
N ASN A 52 9.14 4.36 -4.65
CA ASN A 52 8.89 5.00 -5.93
C ASN A 52 8.28 3.98 -6.91
N GLU A 53 7.76 4.48 -8.02
CA GLU A 53 7.11 3.65 -9.04
C GLU A 53 8.07 2.64 -9.68
N HIS A 54 9.32 3.04 -9.94
CA HIS A 54 10.34 2.19 -10.54
C HIS A 54 10.62 0.95 -9.68
N ASP A 55 10.83 1.13 -8.38
CA ASP A 55 11.02 0.04 -7.42
C ASP A 55 9.79 -0.84 -7.32
N GLY A 56 8.59 -0.24 -7.38
CA GLY A 56 7.33 -0.98 -7.40
C GLY A 56 7.21 -1.90 -8.62
N LEU A 57 7.57 -1.39 -9.80
CA LEU A 57 7.60 -2.16 -11.04
C LEU A 57 8.65 -3.28 -10.98
N LEU A 58 9.88 -2.95 -10.54
CA LEU A 58 10.98 -3.91 -10.42
C LEU A 58 10.63 -5.04 -9.43
N ALA A 59 10.12 -4.70 -8.25
CA ALA A 59 9.68 -5.67 -7.25
C ALA A 59 8.56 -6.57 -7.79
N SER A 60 7.56 -5.98 -8.45
CA SER A 60 6.45 -6.74 -9.05
C SER A 60 6.94 -7.74 -10.12
N LYS A 61 7.91 -7.35 -10.94
CA LYS A 61 8.58 -8.25 -11.89
C LYS A 61 9.36 -9.36 -11.18
N LYS A 62 10.08 -9.05 -10.09
CA LYS A 62 10.79 -10.06 -9.28
C LYS A 62 9.83 -11.09 -8.67
N PHE A 63 8.69 -10.66 -8.14
CA PHE A 63 7.65 -11.57 -7.63
C PHE A 63 7.12 -12.50 -8.73
N ALA A 64 6.76 -11.95 -9.89
CA ALA A 64 6.31 -12.76 -11.03
C ALA A 64 7.40 -13.78 -11.46
N ARG A 65 8.67 -13.36 -11.48
CA ARG A 65 9.79 -14.23 -11.84
C ARG A 65 9.99 -15.38 -10.85
N ILE A 66 9.78 -15.16 -9.56
CA ILE A 66 9.82 -16.22 -8.54
C ILE A 66 8.74 -17.27 -8.84
N ILE A 67 7.50 -16.82 -9.10
CA ILE A 67 6.38 -17.72 -9.41
C ILE A 67 6.66 -18.52 -10.69
N GLN A 68 7.23 -17.89 -11.73
CA GLN A 68 7.66 -18.59 -12.95
C GLN A 68 8.71 -19.67 -12.66
N LYS A 69 9.71 -19.37 -11.83
CA LYS A 69 10.76 -20.33 -11.46
C LYS A 69 10.24 -21.54 -10.66
N LEU A 70 9.06 -21.42 -10.04
CA LEU A 70 8.40 -22.54 -9.36
C LEU A 70 7.65 -23.47 -10.33
N GLY A 71 7.59 -23.13 -11.62
CA GLY A 71 6.94 -23.94 -12.67
C GLY A 71 5.55 -23.46 -13.06
N PHE A 72 5.06 -22.36 -12.48
CA PHE A 72 3.75 -21.81 -12.86
C PHE A 72 3.87 -20.98 -14.14
N ASN A 73 3.03 -21.30 -15.13
CA ASN A 73 2.94 -20.53 -16.38
C ASN A 73 2.20 -19.20 -16.14
N VAL A 74 2.91 -18.19 -15.63
CA VAL A 74 2.40 -16.84 -15.38
C VAL A 74 3.09 -15.80 -16.26
N GLN A 75 2.33 -14.82 -16.72
CA GLN A 75 2.84 -13.66 -17.44
C GLN A 75 2.68 -12.41 -16.58
N PHE A 76 3.70 -11.55 -16.60
CA PHE A 76 3.62 -10.24 -15.95
C PHE A 76 2.86 -9.28 -16.86
N ALA A 77 1.69 -8.83 -16.41
CA ALA A 77 0.83 -7.94 -17.18
C ALA A 77 0.06 -6.98 -16.25
N ASN A 78 -0.49 -5.91 -16.84
CA ASN A 78 -1.41 -4.98 -16.17
C ASN A 78 -0.86 -4.34 -14.88
N PHE A 79 0.43 -3.99 -14.88
CA PHE A 79 1.00 -3.20 -13.78
C PHE A 79 0.29 -1.84 -13.70
N LYS A 80 -0.21 -1.52 -12.51
CA LYS A 80 -0.91 -0.26 -12.24
C LYS A 80 -0.68 0.17 -10.80
N VAL A 81 -0.26 1.42 -10.63
CA VAL A 81 -0.21 2.06 -9.31
C VAL A 81 -1.64 2.27 -8.80
N GLN A 82 -1.97 1.67 -7.66
CA GLN A 82 -3.30 1.75 -7.05
C GLN A 82 -3.40 2.88 -6.01
N ASN A 83 -2.30 3.15 -5.30
CA ASN A 83 -2.23 4.18 -4.28
C ASN A 83 -0.80 4.67 -4.11
N LEU A 84 -0.63 5.97 -3.92
CA LEU A 84 0.60 6.63 -3.48
C LEU A 84 0.34 7.26 -2.12
N VAL A 85 1.27 7.02 -1.20
CA VAL A 85 1.28 7.65 0.13
C VAL A 85 2.51 8.53 0.22
N ALA A 86 2.32 9.80 0.54
CA ALA A 86 3.40 10.75 0.78
C ALA A 86 3.32 11.28 2.21
N THR A 87 4.44 11.66 2.79
CA THR A 87 4.48 12.30 4.09
C THR A 87 5.27 13.60 4.02
N CYS A 88 4.82 14.58 4.78
CA CYS A 88 5.50 15.87 4.95
C CYS A 88 5.57 16.17 6.46
N ASP A 89 6.58 16.92 6.87
CA ASP A 89 6.73 17.41 8.23
C ASP A 89 6.95 18.93 8.19
N LEU A 90 5.97 19.68 8.69
CA LEU A 90 6.02 21.13 8.74
C LEU A 90 6.95 21.65 9.84
N ARG A 91 7.36 20.80 10.79
CA ARG A 91 8.25 21.14 11.92
C ARG A 91 7.73 22.26 12.84
N PHE A 92 6.42 22.50 12.85
CA PHE A 92 5.76 23.37 13.81
C PHE A 92 4.37 22.81 14.17
N PRO A 93 3.86 23.09 15.38
CA PRO A 93 2.58 22.56 15.81
C PRO A 93 1.38 23.22 15.11
N ILE A 94 0.33 22.43 14.85
CA ILE A 94 -0.91 22.88 14.20
C ILE A 94 -2.07 22.82 15.19
N LYS A 95 -2.82 23.93 15.33
CA LYS A 95 -4.06 23.99 16.12
C LYS A 95 -5.21 23.32 15.34
N LEU A 96 -5.35 22.00 15.48
CA LEU A 96 -6.32 21.21 14.70
C LEU A 96 -7.78 21.62 14.94
N GLN A 97 -8.14 22.03 16.16
CA GLN A 97 -9.48 22.51 16.48
C GLN A 97 -9.84 23.74 15.63
N ASN A 98 -8.94 24.72 15.55
CA ASN A 98 -9.13 25.92 14.74
C ASN A 98 -9.22 25.58 13.25
N LEU A 99 -8.36 24.68 12.76
CA LEU A 99 -8.41 24.21 11.38
C LEU A 99 -9.75 23.54 11.07
N ASN A 100 -10.24 22.69 11.98
CA ASN A 100 -11.53 22.01 11.81
C ASN A 100 -12.71 22.99 11.85
N MET A 101 -12.66 23.99 12.71
CA MET A 101 -13.70 25.02 12.79
C MET A 101 -13.78 25.84 11.49
N MET A 102 -12.64 26.21 10.91
CA MET A 102 -12.59 27.01 9.68
C MET A 102 -12.88 26.18 8.41
N HIS A 103 -12.48 24.91 8.38
CA HIS A 103 -12.58 24.03 7.21
C HIS A 103 -13.54 22.85 7.41
N GLY A 104 -14.49 22.92 8.35
CA GLY A 104 -15.34 21.79 8.76
C GLY A 104 -16.10 21.08 7.64
N GLN A 105 -16.39 21.77 6.54
CA GLN A 105 -16.96 21.17 5.32
C GLN A 105 -16.05 20.12 4.64
N PHE A 106 -14.74 20.19 4.87
CA PHE A 106 -13.73 19.30 4.31
C PHE A 106 -12.97 18.52 5.37
N SER A 107 -13.08 18.89 6.64
CA SER A 107 -12.33 18.29 7.74
C SER A 107 -13.21 17.57 8.76
N SER A 108 -12.64 16.55 9.38
CA SER A 108 -13.23 15.87 10.54
C SER A 108 -12.14 15.65 11.57
N TYR A 109 -12.40 16.05 12.81
CA TYR A 109 -11.45 15.92 13.92
C TYR A 109 -12.19 15.51 15.20
N GLU A 110 -12.01 14.26 15.58
CA GLU A 110 -12.57 13.63 16.78
C GLU A 110 -11.40 12.94 17.52
N PRO A 111 -10.66 13.66 18.39
CA PRO A 111 -9.41 13.16 18.98
C PRO A 111 -9.57 11.88 19.81
N GLU A 112 -10.76 11.66 20.37
CA GLU A 112 -11.12 10.43 21.11
C GLU A 112 -11.17 9.20 20.20
N LEU A 113 -11.48 9.37 18.91
CA LEU A 113 -11.53 8.27 17.93
C LEU A 113 -10.22 8.16 17.14
N PHE A 114 -9.62 9.29 16.77
CA PHE A 114 -8.40 9.34 15.98
C PHE A 114 -7.59 10.61 16.28
N PRO A 115 -6.28 10.51 16.57
CA PRO A 115 -5.47 11.65 17.04
C PRO A 115 -5.13 12.70 15.96
N GLY A 116 -5.46 12.45 14.68
CA GLY A 116 -5.21 13.38 13.58
C GLY A 116 -6.51 13.97 13.02
N LEU A 117 -6.41 15.13 12.36
CA LEU A 117 -7.49 15.68 11.57
C LEU A 117 -7.50 15.03 10.18
N VAL A 118 -8.66 14.53 9.76
CA VAL A 118 -8.88 13.98 8.43
C VAL A 118 -9.38 15.10 7.53
N TYR A 119 -8.60 15.49 6.52
CA TYR A 119 -8.96 16.53 5.56
C TYR A 119 -9.19 15.93 4.18
N ARG A 120 -10.36 16.18 3.59
CA ARG A 120 -10.77 15.67 2.26
C ARG A 120 -10.64 16.79 1.23
N MET A 121 -9.55 16.77 0.48
CA MET A 121 -9.31 17.70 -0.61
C MET A 121 -10.11 17.29 -1.85
N ILE A 122 -10.84 18.23 -2.46
CA ILE A 122 -11.68 17.95 -3.63
C ILE A 122 -10.85 17.89 -4.91
N LYS A 123 -9.93 18.85 -5.10
CA LYS A 123 -9.12 18.97 -6.32
C LYS A 123 -7.66 19.30 -5.95
N PRO A 124 -6.71 18.37 -6.20
CA PRO A 124 -6.91 16.97 -6.58
C PRO A 124 -7.67 16.19 -5.49
N ARG A 125 -8.38 15.11 -5.88
CA ARG A 125 -9.15 14.29 -4.93
C ARG A 125 -8.20 13.48 -4.04
N LEU A 126 -7.93 13.96 -2.84
CA LEU A 126 -6.97 13.37 -1.89
C LEU A 126 -7.51 13.39 -0.46
N VAL A 127 -6.92 12.54 0.39
CA VAL A 127 -7.13 12.58 1.84
C VAL A 127 -5.81 12.92 2.50
N LEU A 128 -5.84 13.90 3.39
CA LEU A 128 -4.72 14.29 4.24
C LEU A 128 -5.04 13.91 5.68
N LEU A 129 -4.07 13.32 6.38
CA LEU A 129 -4.10 13.12 7.82
C LEU A 129 -3.12 14.13 8.44
N ILE A 130 -3.64 15.11 9.15
CA ILE A 130 -2.86 16.23 9.71
C ILE A 130 -2.74 16.02 11.22
N PHE A 131 -1.52 16.00 11.74
CA PHE A 131 -1.25 15.77 13.15
C PHE A 131 -0.84 17.06 13.86
N VAL A 132 -1.11 17.14 15.17
CA VAL A 132 -0.80 18.32 16.01
C VAL A 132 0.68 18.70 15.94
N ASN A 133 1.58 17.74 15.76
CA ASN A 133 3.02 17.96 15.68
C ASN A 133 3.53 18.51 14.33
N GLY A 134 2.63 18.80 13.37
CA GLY A 134 3.00 19.30 12.06
C GLY A 134 3.28 18.22 11.00
N LYS A 135 3.19 16.94 11.35
CA LYS A 135 3.27 15.84 10.37
C LYS A 135 1.98 15.76 9.57
N ILE A 136 2.12 15.50 8.27
CA ILE A 136 1.01 15.36 7.33
C ILE A 136 1.23 14.09 6.50
N VAL A 137 0.20 13.25 6.40
CA VAL A 137 0.17 12.09 5.51
C VAL A 137 -0.82 12.33 4.39
N PHE A 138 -0.37 12.25 3.15
CA PHE A 138 -1.18 12.34 1.94
C PHE A 138 -1.44 10.93 1.43
N THR A 139 -2.69 10.60 1.14
CA THR A 139 -3.09 9.28 0.59
C THR A 139 -4.24 9.42 -0.39
N GLY A 140 -4.43 8.40 -1.25
CA GLY A 140 -5.48 8.36 -2.28
C GLY A 140 -5.05 8.85 -3.65
N ALA A 141 -3.80 9.29 -3.81
CA ALA A 141 -3.23 9.64 -5.11
C ALA A 141 -2.97 8.38 -5.95
N LYS A 142 -3.21 8.48 -7.27
CA LYS A 142 -2.90 7.41 -8.24
C LYS A 142 -1.78 7.77 -9.22
N SER A 143 -1.41 9.04 -9.27
CA SER A 143 -0.31 9.58 -10.06
C SER A 143 0.41 10.65 -9.25
N ARG A 144 1.65 10.96 -9.66
CA ARG A 144 2.40 12.13 -9.17
C ARG A 144 1.74 13.43 -9.62
#